data_AF-A0AAD7RKF0-F1
#
_entry.id   AF-A0AAD7RKF0-F1
#
_cell.length_a   1.000
_cell.length_b   1.000
_cell.length_c   1.000
_cell.angle_alpha   90.00
_cell.angle_beta   90.00
_cell.angle_gamma   90.00
#
_symmetry.space_group_name_H-M   'P 1'
#
loop_
_entity.id
_entity.type
_entity.pdbx_description
1 polymer ?
#
loop_
_entity_poly.entity_id
_entity_poly.type
_entity_poly.pdbx_seq_one_letter_code
_entity_poly.pdbx_strand_id
1 'polypeptide(L)'
;MKRDWRDGCCLTVLVVTLQLAIAGQLVFALIVSDAEFVRTADVLLSPYGFCMRRPPNAGFECRPVSSSGPVCTMLVLCLYSPLPLTLFAALAYLFGTFGADDSLLRFSVATQALGSATMLLGVAAFISASWRYLWPAGLTAAYYLSVCTCAEMAAVAALAQWSAARSARCEVTL
;
A
#
# COMPACT_ATOMS: atom_id res chain seq x y z
N MET A 1 -33.51 19.96 8.90
CA MET A 1 -32.05 19.71 8.97
C MET A 1 -31.77 18.28 9.44
N LYS A 2 -31.96 17.26 8.59
CA LYS A 2 -31.77 15.83 8.95
C LYS A 2 -30.91 15.04 7.95
N ARG A 3 -30.38 15.68 6.91
CA ARG A 3 -29.57 15.04 5.85
C ARG A 3 -28.07 14.97 6.20
N ASP A 4 -27.52 15.98 6.88
CA ASP A 4 -26.06 16.10 7.04
C ASP A 4 -25.40 14.98 7.87
N TRP A 5 -26.10 14.40 8.85
CA TRP A 5 -25.55 13.32 9.66
C TRP A 5 -25.42 11.98 8.92
N ARG A 6 -26.32 11.70 7.98
CA ARG A 6 -26.26 10.45 7.18
C ARG A 6 -25.09 10.51 6.21
N ASP A 7 -24.83 11.66 5.62
CA ASP A 7 -23.76 11.84 4.64
C ASP A 7 -22.38 11.74 5.29
N GLY A 8 -22.20 12.30 6.49
CA GLY A 8 -20.97 12.17 7.27
C GLY A 8 -20.66 10.73 7.69
N CYS A 9 -21.66 9.99 8.18
CA CYS A 9 -21.49 8.60 8.62
C CYS A 9 -21.19 7.67 7.44
N CYS A 10 -21.88 7.84 6.30
CA CYS A 10 -21.59 7.09 5.07
C CYS A 10 -20.16 7.34 4.57
N LEU A 11 -19.68 8.58 4.64
CA LEU A 11 -18.33 8.94 4.18
C LEU A 11 -17.25 8.33 5.09
N THR A 12 -17.46 8.33 6.41
CA THR A 12 -16.54 7.68 7.36
C THR A 12 -16.47 6.18 7.13
N VAL A 13 -17.62 5.52 6.97
CA VAL A 13 -17.68 4.08 6.65
C VAL A 13 -16.97 3.80 5.33
N LEU A 14 -17.17 4.64 4.31
CA LEU A 14 -16.50 4.50 3.02
C LEU A 14 -14.96 4.58 3.15
N VAL A 15 -14.43 5.63 3.80
CA VAL A 15 -12.99 5.83 3.96
C VAL A 15 -12.35 4.65 4.70
N VAL A 16 -12.96 4.22 5.81
CA VAL A 16 -12.44 3.10 6.61
C VAL A 16 -12.52 1.78 5.83
N THR A 17 -13.63 1.54 5.11
CA THR A 17 -13.77 0.33 4.29
C THR A 17 -12.72 0.29 3.18
N LEU A 18 -12.43 1.42 2.54
CA LEU A 18 -11.37 1.52 1.53
C LEU A 18 -9.99 1.28 2.13
N GLN A 19 -9.68 1.83 3.32
CA GLN A 19 -8.42 1.57 4.01
C GLN A 19 -8.24 0.09 4.37
N LEU A 20 -9.31 -0.57 4.83
CA LEU A 20 -9.30 -2.01 5.11
C LEU A 20 -9.15 -2.85 3.83
N ALA A 21 -9.78 -2.44 2.73
CA ALA A 21 -9.62 -3.08 1.43
C ALA A 21 -8.16 -2.98 0.95
N ILE A 22 -7.54 -1.79 1.07
CA ILE A 22 -6.12 -1.57 0.77
C ILE A 22 -5.24 -2.47 1.64
N ALA A 23 -5.49 -2.53 2.95
CA ALA A 23 -4.72 -3.41 3.84
C ALA A 23 -4.86 -4.88 3.43
N GLY A 24 -6.06 -5.32 3.03
CA GLY A 24 -6.30 -6.67 2.51
C GLY A 24 -5.56 -6.95 1.21
N GLN A 25 -5.54 -6.00 0.27
CA GLN A 25 -4.76 -6.11 -0.96
C GLN A 25 -3.25 -6.22 -0.67
N LEU A 26 -2.72 -5.43 0.26
CA LEU A 26 -1.32 -5.50 0.67
C LEU A 26 -0.98 -6.84 1.31
N VAL A 27 -1.84 -7.35 2.20
CA VAL A 27 -1.66 -8.70 2.78
C VAL A 27 -1.66 -9.76 1.68
N PHE A 28 -2.58 -9.68 0.73
CA PHE A 28 -2.64 -10.64 -0.36
C PHE A 28 -1.39 -10.57 -1.26
N ALA A 29 -0.97 -9.36 -1.64
CA ALA A 29 0.17 -9.15 -2.51
C ALA A 29 1.50 -9.55 -1.84
N LEU A 30 1.69 -9.19 -0.57
CA LEU A 30 2.96 -9.37 0.13
C LEU A 30 3.10 -10.73 0.83
N ILE A 31 2.01 -11.22 1.43
CA ILE A 31 2.04 -12.43 2.27
C ILE A 31 1.50 -13.62 1.49
N VAL A 32 0.29 -13.51 0.91
CA VAL A 32 -0.35 -14.66 0.24
C VAL A 32 0.34 -15.02 -1.07
N SER A 33 0.86 -14.01 -1.78
CA SER A 33 1.54 -14.19 -3.06
C SER A 33 3.07 -14.21 -2.91
N ASP A 34 3.61 -14.28 -1.69
CA ASP A 34 5.05 -14.20 -1.38
C ASP A 34 5.78 -13.02 -2.07
N ALA A 35 5.03 -11.94 -2.34
CA ALA A 35 5.44 -10.81 -3.17
C ALA A 35 6.15 -11.23 -4.48
N GLU A 36 5.77 -12.35 -5.08
CA GLU A 36 6.22 -12.74 -6.42
C GLU A 36 5.79 -11.64 -7.39
N PHE A 37 6.65 -10.71 -7.79
CA PHE A 37 6.31 -9.59 -8.69
C PHE A 37 6.54 -9.96 -10.15
N VAL A 38 7.53 -10.82 -10.42
CA VAL A 38 7.79 -11.37 -11.75
C VAL A 38 7.88 -12.87 -11.65
N ARG A 39 7.16 -13.57 -12.52
CA ARG A 39 7.21 -15.02 -12.66
C ARG A 39 7.23 -15.39 -14.14
N THR A 40 8.34 -15.95 -14.59
CA THR A 40 8.53 -16.52 -15.93
C THR A 40 8.93 -17.99 -15.83
N ALA A 41 9.14 -18.65 -16.97
CA ALA A 41 9.61 -20.03 -17.00
C ALA A 41 11.02 -20.21 -16.40
N ASP A 42 11.81 -19.14 -16.38
CA ASP A 42 13.24 -19.16 -16.05
C ASP A 42 13.57 -18.33 -14.80
N VAL A 43 12.73 -17.37 -14.42
CA VAL A 43 13.00 -16.40 -13.35
C VAL A 43 11.76 -16.18 -12.49
N LEU A 44 11.96 -16.15 -11.17
CA LEU A 44 11.00 -15.69 -10.19
C LEU A 44 11.64 -14.58 -9.35
N LEU A 45 11.04 -13.40 -9.39
CA LEU A 45 11.50 -12.20 -8.68
C LEU A 45 10.50 -11.82 -7.61
N SER A 46 10.99 -11.74 -6.39
CA SER A 46 10.29 -11.19 -5.24
C SER A 46 11.21 -10.20 -4.52
N PRO A 47 10.67 -9.16 -3.86
CA PRO A 47 11.39 -8.35 -2.89
C PRO A 47 12.20 -9.15 -1.86
N TYR A 48 11.80 -10.38 -1.53
CA TYR A 48 12.51 -11.23 -0.55
C TYR A 48 13.57 -12.12 -1.18
N GLY A 49 13.46 -12.41 -2.47
CA GLY A 49 14.19 -13.51 -3.09
C GLY A 49 14.32 -13.34 -4.59
N PHE A 50 15.52 -13.65 -5.09
CA PHE A 50 15.78 -13.78 -6.51
C PHE A 50 16.00 -15.26 -6.81
N CYS A 51 15.09 -15.86 -7.58
CA CYS A 51 15.15 -17.28 -7.93
C CYS A 51 15.35 -17.42 -9.43
N MET A 52 16.42 -18.09 -9.85
CA MET A 52 16.65 -18.45 -11.26
C MET A 52 16.69 -19.95 -11.43
N ARG A 53 16.13 -20.42 -12.54
CA ARG A 53 16.25 -21.82 -12.95
C ARG A 53 17.69 -22.08 -13.40
N ARG A 54 18.39 -23.03 -12.76
CA ARG A 54 19.76 -23.40 -13.15
C ARG A 54 19.73 -24.69 -13.96
N PRO A 55 20.01 -24.66 -15.28
CA PRO A 55 20.25 -25.90 -16.01
C PRO A 55 21.51 -26.60 -15.46
N PRO A 56 21.54 -27.95 -15.36
CA PRO A 56 20.62 -28.92 -15.97
C PRO A 56 19.58 -29.54 -15.00
N ASN A 57 19.57 -29.20 -13.72
CA ASN A 57 18.66 -29.81 -12.73
C ASN A 57 17.45 -28.89 -12.50
N ALA A 58 16.24 -29.39 -12.74
CA ALA A 58 14.98 -28.64 -12.90
C ALA A 58 14.41 -27.93 -11.64
N GLY A 59 15.27 -27.40 -10.75
CA GLY A 59 14.88 -26.59 -9.60
C GLY A 59 15.23 -25.10 -9.79
N PHE A 60 14.47 -24.23 -9.13
CA PHE A 60 14.85 -22.83 -8.95
C PHE A 60 15.89 -22.72 -7.83
N GLU A 61 17.04 -22.10 -8.11
CA GLU A 61 17.99 -21.72 -7.07
C GLU A 61 17.64 -20.32 -6.58
N CYS A 62 17.14 -20.25 -5.35
CA CYS A 62 16.75 -19.01 -4.71
C CYS A 62 17.89 -18.42 -3.91
N ARG A 63 18.26 -17.18 -4.21
CA ARG A 63 19.17 -16.39 -3.39
C ARG A 63 18.36 -15.41 -2.55
N PRO A 64 18.52 -15.43 -1.22
CA PRO A 64 17.84 -14.48 -0.36
C PRO A 64 18.40 -13.08 -0.62
N VAL A 65 17.49 -12.11 -0.71
CA VAL A 65 17.80 -10.71 -1.00
C VAL A 65 18.56 -10.03 0.17
N SER A 66 18.60 -10.67 1.35
CA SER A 66 19.45 -10.28 2.48
C SER A 66 20.95 -10.40 2.21
N SER A 67 21.37 -11.19 1.21
CA SER A 67 22.78 -11.31 0.80
C SER A 67 23.24 -10.18 -0.15
N SER A 68 22.32 -9.33 -0.60
CA SER A 68 22.55 -8.31 -1.65
C SER A 68 22.70 -6.87 -1.12
N GLY A 69 22.75 -6.66 0.20
CA GLY A 69 23.15 -5.38 0.81
C GLY A 69 21.99 -4.43 1.20
N PRO A 70 22.29 -3.19 1.63
CA PRO A 70 21.34 -2.28 2.28
C PRO A 70 20.19 -1.80 1.37
N VAL A 71 20.42 -1.73 0.05
CA VAL A 71 19.41 -1.31 -0.94
C VAL A 71 18.23 -2.29 -0.96
N CYS A 72 18.52 -3.56 -0.83
CA CYS A 72 17.56 -4.64 -0.81
C CYS A 72 16.70 -4.64 0.47
N THR A 73 17.31 -4.38 1.62
CA THR A 73 16.58 -4.19 2.89
C THR A 73 15.65 -2.97 2.82
N MET A 74 16.11 -1.85 2.24
CA MET A 74 15.25 -0.69 2.04
C MET A 74 14.07 -0.99 1.14
N LEU A 75 14.26 -1.76 0.07
CA LEU A 75 13.18 -2.15 -0.84
C LEU A 75 12.08 -2.95 -0.12
N VAL A 76 12.47 -3.92 0.72
CA VAL A 76 11.52 -4.69 1.53
C VAL A 76 10.78 -3.77 2.50
N LEU A 77 11.49 -2.88 3.21
CA LEU A 77 10.87 -1.93 4.14
C LEU A 77 9.90 -0.98 3.44
N CYS A 78 10.25 -0.47 2.25
CA CYS A 78 9.39 0.39 1.45
C CYS A 78 8.10 -0.30 0.99
N LEU A 79 8.16 -1.61 0.71
CA LEU A 79 6.98 -2.38 0.31
C LEU A 79 6.15 -2.87 1.51
N TYR A 80 6.75 -3.07 2.69
CA TYR A 80 6.03 -3.50 3.90
C TYR A 80 5.44 -2.37 4.72
N SER A 81 6.18 -1.26 4.86
CA SER A 81 5.76 -0.13 5.68
C SER A 81 4.37 0.43 5.34
N PRO A 82 3.86 0.38 4.08
CA PRO A 82 2.51 0.82 3.78
C PRO A 82 1.42 0.02 4.51
N LEU A 83 1.66 -1.25 4.87
CA LEU A 83 0.69 -2.08 5.59
C LEU A 83 0.38 -1.56 7.00
N PRO A 84 1.34 -1.45 7.94
CA PRO A 84 1.07 -0.87 9.25
C PRO A 84 0.67 0.60 9.14
N LEU A 85 1.23 1.37 8.18
CA LEU A 85 0.83 2.76 7.97
C LEU A 85 -0.65 2.90 7.61
N THR A 86 -1.19 2.02 6.77
CA THR A 86 -2.62 2.03 6.42
C THR A 86 -3.50 1.72 7.63
N LEU A 87 -3.10 0.76 8.47
CA LEU A 87 -3.85 0.43 9.69
C LEU A 87 -3.81 1.59 10.70
N PHE A 88 -2.65 2.22 10.89
CA PHE A 88 -2.53 3.41 11.72
C PHE A 88 -3.35 4.57 11.17
N ALA A 89 -3.36 4.77 9.85
CA ALA A 89 -4.18 5.78 9.20
C ALA A 89 -5.67 5.53 9.45
N ALA A 90 -6.13 4.27 9.41
CA ALA A 90 -7.52 3.92 9.68
C ALA A 90 -7.93 4.16 11.13
N LEU A 91 -7.08 3.75 12.09
CA LEU A 91 -7.33 4.02 13.50
C LEU A 91 -7.34 5.52 13.80
N ALA A 92 -6.37 6.26 13.28
CA ALA A 92 -6.30 7.71 13.44
C ALA A 92 -7.50 8.41 12.82
N TYR A 93 -7.99 7.94 11.67
CA TYR A 93 -9.18 8.48 11.04
C TYR A 93 -10.43 8.21 11.89
N LEU A 94 -10.61 6.98 12.39
CA LEU A 94 -11.72 6.64 13.28
C LEU A 94 -11.70 7.47 14.57
N PHE A 95 -10.56 7.52 15.27
CA PHE A 95 -10.47 8.30 16.51
C PHE A 95 -10.58 9.81 16.26
N GLY A 96 -10.01 10.32 15.16
CA GLY A 96 -10.15 11.73 14.78
C GLY A 96 -11.59 12.11 14.45
N THR A 97 -12.32 11.25 13.73
CA THR A 97 -13.73 11.50 13.39
C THR A 97 -14.67 11.41 14.59
N PHE A 98 -14.52 10.41 15.46
CA PHE A 98 -15.39 10.24 16.63
C PHE A 98 -14.99 11.10 17.83
N GLY A 99 -13.70 11.43 17.96
CA GLY A 99 -13.15 12.27 19.01
C GLY A 99 -13.09 13.77 18.67
N ALA A 100 -13.53 14.16 17.46
CA ALA A 100 -13.42 15.52 16.94
C ALA A 100 -11.99 16.09 17.03
N ASP A 101 -10.99 15.26 16.73
CA ASP A 101 -9.57 15.62 16.82
C ASP A 101 -8.96 15.77 15.42
N ASP A 102 -8.81 17.03 15.00
CA ASP A 102 -8.20 17.42 13.73
C ASP A 102 -6.74 16.96 13.59
N SER A 103 -6.01 16.82 14.71
CA SER A 103 -4.62 16.39 14.68
C SER A 103 -4.52 14.93 14.24
N LEU A 104 -5.43 14.08 14.71
CA LEU A 104 -5.53 12.68 14.32
C LEU A 104 -5.99 12.52 12.86
N LEU A 105 -6.91 13.38 12.39
CA LEU A 105 -7.31 13.38 10.98
C LEU A 105 -6.15 13.77 10.05
N ARG A 106 -5.37 14.80 10.41
CA ARG A 106 -4.17 15.18 9.66
C ARG A 106 -3.10 14.10 9.70
N PHE A 107 -2.93 13.45 10.85
CA PHE A 107 -2.01 12.31 10.99
C PHE A 107 -2.44 11.15 10.10
N SER A 108 -3.73 10.84 10.00
CA SER A 108 -4.26 9.84 9.07
C SER A 108 -3.94 10.16 7.61
N VAL A 109 -4.19 11.40 7.18
CA VAL A 109 -3.87 11.82 5.80
C VAL A 109 -2.37 11.74 5.54
N ALA A 110 -1.54 12.21 6.48
CA ALA A 110 -0.08 12.17 6.36
C ALA A 110 0.47 10.74 6.30
N THR A 111 -0.06 9.84 7.13
CA THR A 111 0.34 8.42 7.14
C THR A 111 -0.07 7.71 5.85
N GLN A 112 -1.26 8.00 5.32
CA GLN A 112 -1.70 7.45 4.04
C GLN A 112 -0.85 7.98 2.86
N ALA A 113 -0.52 9.28 2.85
CA ALA A 113 0.35 9.87 1.84
C ALA A 113 1.78 9.32 1.91
N LEU A 114 2.32 9.15 3.12
CA LEU A 114 3.62 8.53 3.34
C LEU A 114 3.63 7.05 2.91
N GLY A 115 2.56 6.31 3.19
CA GLY A 115 2.36 4.93 2.72
C GLY A 115 2.37 4.84 1.19
N SER A 116 1.66 5.75 0.52
CA SER A 116 1.65 5.84 -0.95
C SER A 116 3.06 6.15 -1.51
N ALA A 117 3.76 7.13 -0.93
CA ALA A 117 5.11 7.51 -1.36
C ALA A 117 6.14 6.40 -1.15
N THR A 118 6.10 5.72 0.00
CA THR A 118 7.00 4.60 0.31
C THR A 118 6.75 3.41 -0.61
N MET A 119 5.48 3.09 -0.88
CA MET A 119 5.11 2.05 -1.85
C MET A 119 5.62 2.38 -3.26
N LEU A 120 5.41 3.62 -3.72
CA LEU A 120 5.89 4.08 -5.01
C LEU A 120 7.42 3.97 -5.14
N LEU A 121 8.14 4.38 -4.09
CA LEU A 121 9.60 4.26 -4.03
C LEU A 121 10.04 2.80 -4.09
N GLY A 122 9.38 1.91 -3.34
CA GLY A 122 9.68 0.47 -3.34
C GLY A 122 9.46 -0.16 -4.71
N VAL A 123 8.32 0.14 -5.35
CA VAL A 123 8.01 -0.35 -6.71
C VAL A 123 8.99 0.22 -7.74
N ALA A 124 9.31 1.52 -7.69
CA ALA A 124 10.27 2.14 -8.61
C ALA A 124 11.69 1.58 -8.45
N ALA A 125 12.12 1.34 -7.20
CA ALA A 125 13.39 0.68 -6.91
C ALA A 125 13.40 -0.76 -7.44
N PHE A 126 12.31 -1.50 -7.26
CA PHE A 126 12.18 -2.85 -7.81
C PHE A 126 12.25 -2.86 -9.34
N ILE A 127 11.54 -1.94 -10.00
CA ILE A 127 11.53 -1.80 -11.45
C ILE A 127 12.93 -1.48 -11.97
N SER A 128 13.63 -0.51 -11.35
CA SER A 128 14.97 -0.12 -11.79
C SER A 128 15.99 -1.24 -11.60
N ALA A 129 15.91 -1.99 -10.49
CA ALA A 129 16.77 -3.15 -10.24
C ALA A 129 16.47 -4.33 -11.18
N SER A 130 15.20 -4.50 -11.57
CA SER A 130 14.73 -5.68 -12.32
C SER A 130 14.41 -5.40 -13.79
N TRP A 131 14.73 -4.20 -14.31
CA TRP A 131 14.31 -3.71 -15.63
C TRP A 131 14.52 -4.72 -16.76
N ARG A 132 15.64 -5.45 -16.75
CA ARG A 132 15.99 -6.43 -17.79
C ARG A 132 15.08 -7.67 -17.83
N TYR A 133 14.33 -7.91 -16.75
CA TYR A 133 13.45 -9.06 -16.58
C TYR A 133 11.96 -8.66 -16.61
N LEU A 134 11.65 -7.37 -16.72
CA LEU A 134 10.28 -6.88 -16.80
C LEU A 134 9.72 -7.11 -18.21
N TRP A 135 8.99 -8.21 -18.37
CA TRP A 135 8.15 -8.44 -19.54
C TRP A 135 6.68 -8.43 -19.08
N PRO A 136 5.76 -7.72 -19.75
CA PRO A 136 4.34 -7.72 -19.38
C PRO A 136 3.74 -9.11 -19.15
N ALA A 137 4.17 -10.12 -19.91
CA ALA A 137 3.70 -11.50 -19.77
C ALA A 137 4.21 -12.22 -18.51
N GLY A 138 5.25 -11.70 -17.87
CA GLY A 138 5.83 -12.24 -16.64
C GLY A 138 5.42 -11.49 -15.36
N LEU A 139 4.67 -10.38 -15.48
CA LEU A 139 4.20 -9.62 -14.31
C LEU A 139 3.04 -10.36 -13.63
N THR A 140 3.07 -10.41 -12.31
CA THR A 140 2.06 -11.13 -11.52
C THR A 140 0.96 -10.19 -11.01
N ALA A 141 -0.10 -10.78 -10.48
CA ALA A 141 -1.14 -10.04 -9.76
C ALA A 141 -0.57 -9.22 -8.60
N ALA A 142 0.45 -9.71 -7.88
CA ALA A 142 1.05 -9.00 -6.75
C ALA A 142 1.72 -7.69 -7.18
N TYR A 143 2.37 -7.66 -8.34
CA TYR A 143 2.92 -6.42 -8.92
C TYR A 143 1.81 -5.42 -9.24
N TYR A 144 0.76 -5.86 -9.95
CA TYR A 144 -0.34 -4.96 -10.34
C TYR A 144 -1.10 -4.44 -9.13
N LEU A 145 -1.39 -5.29 -8.15
CA LEU A 145 -2.00 -4.88 -6.89
C LEU A 145 -1.13 -3.84 -6.20
N SER A 146 0.18 -4.08 -6.09
CA SER A 146 1.13 -3.14 -5.47
C SER A 146 1.10 -1.75 -6.13
N VAL A 147 1.03 -1.69 -7.46
CA VAL A 147 0.91 -0.43 -8.21
C VAL A 147 -0.46 0.22 -8.00
N CYS A 148 -1.56 -0.55 -8.10
CA CYS A 148 -2.92 -0.05 -7.90
C CYS A 148 -3.12 0.50 -6.48
N THR A 149 -2.63 -0.21 -5.48
CA THR A 149 -2.71 0.19 -4.07
C THR A 149 -2.05 1.55 -3.85
N CYS A 150 -0.95 1.87 -4.53
CA CYS A 150 -0.33 3.20 -4.45
C CYS A 150 -1.32 4.32 -4.83
N ALA A 151 -2.05 4.14 -5.93
CA ALA A 151 -3.04 5.11 -6.40
C ALA A 151 -4.28 5.15 -5.48
N GLU A 152 -4.74 3.99 -5.00
CA GLU A 152 -5.86 3.90 -4.06
C GLU A 152 -5.55 4.61 -2.74
N MET A 153 -4.34 4.45 -2.20
CA MET A 153 -3.90 5.16 -1.00
C MET A 153 -3.96 6.69 -1.18
N ALA A 154 -3.48 7.19 -2.32
CA ALA A 154 -3.53 8.62 -2.61
C ALA A 154 -4.98 9.14 -2.73
N ALA A 155 -5.86 8.37 -3.38
CA ALA A 155 -7.27 8.69 -3.50
C ALA A 155 -7.96 8.71 -2.12
N VAL A 156 -7.69 7.72 -1.27
CA VAL A 156 -8.21 7.64 0.09
C VAL A 156 -7.70 8.78 0.97
N ALA A 157 -6.43 9.17 0.84
CA ALA A 157 -5.88 10.33 1.55
C ALA A 157 -6.62 11.62 1.17
N ALA A 158 -6.88 11.82 -0.13
CA ALA A 158 -7.66 12.96 -0.62
C ALA A 158 -9.12 12.92 -0.11
N LEU A 159 -9.74 11.74 -0.08
CA LEU A 159 -11.09 11.54 0.43
C LEU A 159 -11.19 11.83 1.93
N ALA A 160 -10.21 11.36 2.72
CA ALA A 160 -10.09 11.60 4.16
C ALA A 160 -9.84 13.07 4.49
N GLN A 161 -9.05 13.76 3.66
CA GLN A 161 -8.86 15.21 3.79
C GLN A 161 -10.15 15.98 3.46
N TRP A 162 -10.86 15.55 2.42
CA TRP A 162 -12.12 16.17 2.02
C TRP A 162 -13.23 15.96 3.06
N SER A 163 -13.29 14.77 3.68
CA SER A 163 -14.23 14.48 4.76
C SER A 163 -13.94 15.33 5.99
N ALA A 164 -12.69 15.42 6.43
CA ALA A 164 -12.26 16.24 7.56
C ALA A 164 -12.64 17.72 7.36
N ALA A 165 -12.41 18.25 6.14
CA ALA A 165 -12.75 19.63 5.80
C ALA A 165 -14.26 19.93 5.76
N ARG A 166 -15.13 18.91 5.65
CA ARG A 166 -16.58 19.05 5.74
C ARG A 166 -17.09 18.98 7.17
N SER A 167 -16.52 18.10 7.99
CA SER A 167 -16.87 17.99 9.42
C SER A 167 -16.63 19.31 10.15
N ALA A 168 -15.48 19.96 9.90
CA ALA A 168 -15.15 21.26 10.52
C ALA A 168 -16.09 22.42 10.11
N ARG A 169 -16.74 22.36 8.94
CA ARG A 169 -17.66 23.43 8.50
C ARG A 169 -19.04 23.35 9.15
N CYS A 170 -19.43 22.19 9.66
CA CYS A 170 -20.71 22.04 10.35
C CYS A 170 -20.70 22.69 11.75
N GLU A 171 -19.55 22.78 12.41
CA GLU A 171 -19.44 23.42 13.74
C GLU A 171 -19.46 24.96 13.68
N VAL A 172 -19.02 25.58 12.58
CA VAL A 172 -18.91 27.06 12.48
C VAL A 172 -20.23 27.74 12.11
N THR A 173 -21.31 26.97 11.88
CA THR A 173 -22.62 27.49 11.47
C THR A 173 -23.70 27.43 12.55
N LEU A 174 -23.31 27.19 13.81
CA LEU A 174 -24.18 27.21 14.99
C LEU A 174 -24.00 28.50 15.81
#